data_AF-A0A4U8SQ28-F1
#
_entry.id   AF-A0A4U8SQ28-F1
#
_cell.length_a   1.000
_cell.length_b   1.000
_cell.length_c   1.000
_cell.angle_alpha   90.00
_cell.angle_beta   90.00
_cell.angle_gamma   90.00
#
_symmetry.space_group_name_H-M   'P 1'
#
loop_
_entity.id
_entity.type
_entity.pdbx_description
1 polymer ?
#
loop_
_entity_poly.entity_id
_entity_poly.type
_entity_poly.pdbx_seq_one_letter_code
_entity_poly.pdbx_strand_id
1 'polypeptide(L)'
;MKIFLILALCYVGVFAKSNQMTQLMQNMEYAMEQMQRGFLYNKKEWIDAGLNELKELNKQLVRIDSNVYLNQRRDMNVANIIVSRTSENIDLMEKFIKQNDMLKSADVYGRILTACVSCHAISW
;
A
#
# COMPACT_ATOMS: atom_id res chain seq x y z
N MET A 1 16.95 16.42 -37.26
CA MET A 1 17.35 16.35 -35.83
C MET A 1 16.21 16.55 -34.83
N LYS A 2 15.16 17.36 -35.11
CA LYS A 2 14.05 17.57 -34.16
C LYS A 2 13.17 16.33 -33.90
N ILE A 3 13.03 15.43 -34.88
CA ILE A 3 12.19 14.21 -34.76
C ILE A 3 12.79 13.18 -33.78
N PHE A 4 14.12 13.02 -33.75
CA PHE A 4 14.79 12.11 -32.81
C PHE A 4 14.68 12.58 -31.35
N LEU A 5 14.60 13.89 -31.12
CA LEU A 5 14.48 14.48 -29.78
C LEU A 5 13.08 14.25 -29.18
N ILE A 6 12.04 14.26 -30.01
CA ILE A 6 10.65 13.98 -29.60
C ILE A 6 10.46 12.50 -29.26
N LEU A 7 11.07 11.59 -30.05
CA LEU A 7 11.03 10.14 -29.79
C LEU A 7 11.75 9.75 -28.48
N ALA A 8 12.85 10.42 -28.15
CA ALA A 8 13.57 10.20 -26.89
C ALA A 8 12.75 10.65 -25.67
N LEU A 9 12.02 11.77 -25.74
CA LEU A 9 11.16 12.26 -24.65
C LEU A 9 9.97 11.33 -24.37
N CYS A 10 9.40 10.69 -25.39
CA CYS A 10 8.32 9.71 -25.21
C CYS A 10 8.80 8.43 -24.50
N TYR A 11 10.04 8.01 -24.73
CA TYR A 11 10.59 6.78 -24.11
C TYR A 11 10.83 6.94 -22.60
N VAL A 12 11.25 8.13 -22.14
CA VAL A 12 11.50 8.39 -20.71
C VAL A 12 10.20 8.42 -19.90
N GLY A 13 9.11 8.92 -20.48
CA GLY A 13 7.82 9.02 -19.79
C GLY A 13 7.19 7.67 -19.42
N VAL A 14 7.40 6.63 -20.24
CA VAL A 14 6.86 5.28 -19.98
C VAL A 14 7.65 4.56 -18.88
N PHE A 15 8.98 4.72 -18.85
CA PHE A 15 9.86 4.06 -17.88
C PHE A 15 9.72 4.64 -16.45
N ALA A 16 9.42 5.94 -16.33
CA ALA A 16 9.23 6.57 -15.03
C ALA A 16 7.96 6.09 -14.29
N LYS A 17 6.89 5.76 -15.03
CA LYS A 17 5.58 5.43 -14.45
C LYS A 17 5.49 4.01 -13.87
N SER A 18 6.19 3.04 -14.46
CA SER A 18 6.25 1.67 -13.92
C SER A 18 7.06 1.61 -12.62
N ASN A 19 8.10 2.43 -12.50
CA ASN A 19 8.95 2.49 -11.30
C ASN A 19 8.18 3.00 -10.06
N GLN A 20 7.26 3.95 -10.24
CA GLN A 20 6.52 4.55 -9.13
C GLN A 20 5.64 3.54 -8.36
N MET A 21 4.91 2.67 -9.07
CA MET A 21 4.07 1.65 -8.42
C MET A 21 4.92 0.62 -7.68
N THR A 22 5.97 0.12 -8.32
CA THR A 22 6.89 -0.85 -7.71
C THR A 22 7.52 -0.29 -6.43
N GLN A 23 8.03 0.94 -6.48
CA GLN A 23 8.61 1.60 -5.31
C GLN A 23 7.57 1.80 -4.20
N LEU A 24 6.34 2.19 -4.54
CA LEU A 24 5.27 2.35 -3.55
C LEU A 24 4.98 1.01 -2.85
N MET A 25 4.87 -0.08 -3.61
CA MET A 25 4.60 -1.41 -3.06
C MET A 25 5.75 -1.91 -2.17
N GLN A 26 7.01 -1.67 -2.56
CA GLN A 26 8.17 -1.99 -1.74
C GLN A 26 8.18 -1.22 -0.41
N ASN A 27 7.84 0.07 -0.44
CA ASN A 27 7.75 0.86 0.78
C ASN A 27 6.58 0.39 1.67
N MET A 28 5.46 -0.02 1.08
CA MET A 28 4.33 -0.58 1.84
C MET A 28 4.69 -1.92 2.49
N GLU A 29 5.43 -2.77 1.78
CA GLU A 29 5.97 -4.02 2.32
C GLU A 29 6.92 -3.76 3.49
N TYR A 30 7.84 -2.82 3.35
CA TYR A 30 8.74 -2.41 4.44
C TYR A 30 7.99 -1.93 5.68
N ALA A 31 6.97 -1.08 5.51
CA ALA A 31 6.13 -0.61 6.62
C ALA A 31 5.40 -1.77 7.33
N MET A 32 4.91 -2.75 6.56
CA MET A 32 4.30 -3.96 7.11
C MET A 32 5.32 -4.82 7.86
N GLU A 33 6.53 -5.00 7.32
CA GLU A 33 7.62 -5.74 7.97
C GLU A 33 8.00 -5.10 9.32
N GLN A 34 8.12 -3.77 9.36
CA GLN A 34 8.40 -3.03 10.59
C GLN A 34 7.33 -3.29 11.67
N MET A 35 6.04 -3.20 11.31
CA MET A 35 4.96 -3.50 12.24
C MET A 35 5.00 -4.96 12.72
N GLN A 36 5.23 -5.91 11.81
CA GLN A 36 5.35 -7.33 12.15
C GLN A 36 6.44 -7.57 13.18
N ARG A 37 7.64 -7.02 12.94
CA ARG A 37 8.75 -7.09 13.89
C ARG A 37 8.38 -6.41 15.21
N GLY A 38 7.69 -5.28 15.14
CA GLY A 38 7.17 -4.58 16.31
C GLY A 38 6.27 -5.46 17.19
N PHE A 39 5.33 -6.19 16.59
CA PHE A 39 4.49 -7.15 17.32
C PHE A 39 5.30 -8.31 17.89
N LEU A 40 6.18 -8.94 17.09
CA LEU A 40 6.95 -10.12 17.50
C LEU A 40 7.94 -9.83 18.63
N TYR A 41 8.53 -8.64 18.65
CA TYR A 41 9.51 -8.23 19.65
C TYR A 41 8.94 -7.32 20.75
N ASN A 42 7.62 -7.10 20.75
CA ASN A 42 6.94 -6.19 21.67
C ASN A 42 7.57 -4.79 21.70
N LYS A 43 7.82 -4.22 20.51
CA LYS A 43 8.37 -2.87 20.28
C LYS A 43 7.31 -1.96 19.71
N LYS A 44 6.57 -1.26 20.59
CA LYS A 44 5.46 -0.37 20.18
C LYS A 44 5.94 0.73 19.24
N GLU A 45 7.16 1.22 19.43
CA GLU A 45 7.75 2.27 18.60
C GLU A 45 7.87 1.84 17.13
N TRP A 46 8.18 0.56 16.88
CA TRP A 46 8.26 0.01 15.52
C TRP A 46 6.87 -0.17 14.90
N ILE A 47 5.87 -0.52 15.72
CA ILE A 47 4.48 -0.59 15.27
C ILE A 47 3.97 0.80 14.89
N ASP A 48 4.23 1.80 15.74
CA ASP A 48 3.82 3.19 15.48
C ASP A 48 4.51 3.74 14.23
N ALA A 49 5.82 3.50 14.07
CA ALA A 49 6.59 3.93 12.90
C ALA A 49 6.04 3.32 11.61
N GLY A 50 5.89 1.99 11.57
CA GLY A 50 5.36 1.30 10.40
C GLY A 50 3.91 1.67 10.09
N LEU A 51 3.06 1.89 11.11
CA LEU A 51 1.68 2.31 10.89
C LEU A 51 1.59 3.73 10.29
N ASN A 52 2.41 4.65 10.80
CA ASN A 52 2.46 6.02 10.27
C ASN A 52 2.95 6.04 8.82
N GLU A 53 3.98 5.27 8.50
CA GLU A 53 4.49 5.14 7.14
C GLU A 53 3.43 4.51 6.22
N LEU A 54 2.81 3.41 6.63
CA LEU A 54 1.74 2.76 5.88
C LEU A 54 0.56 3.71 5.62
N LYS A 55 0.20 4.56 6.60
CA LYS A 55 -0.87 5.55 6.45
C LYS A 55 -0.58 6.54 5.32
N GLU A 56 0.63 7.04 5.22
CA GLU A 56 1.03 7.95 4.14
C GLU A 56 1.13 7.24 2.79
N LEU A 57 1.64 6.01 2.76
CA LEU A 57 1.73 5.23 1.53
C LEU A 57 0.33 4.84 1.01
N ASN A 58 -0.61 4.48 1.90
CA ASN A 58 -1.98 4.17 1.51
C ASN A 58 -2.68 5.41 0.91
N LYS A 59 -2.43 6.61 1.43
CA LYS A 59 -2.92 7.87 0.81
C LYS A 59 -2.35 8.08 -0.59
N GLN A 60 -1.11 7.68 -0.84
CA GLN A 60 -0.52 7.71 -2.18
C GLN A 60 -1.19 6.68 -3.09
N LEU A 61 -1.40 5.45 -2.60
CA LEU A 61 -2.06 4.37 -3.34
C LEU A 61 -3.48 4.72 -3.75
N VAL A 62 -4.28 5.34 -2.86
CA VAL A 62 -5.65 5.83 -3.15
C VAL A 62 -5.69 6.77 -4.36
N ARG A 63 -4.61 7.54 -4.61
CA ARG A 63 -4.54 8.50 -5.71
C ARG A 63 -4.08 7.87 -7.02
N ILE A 64 -3.67 6.60 -7.01
CA ILE A 64 -3.25 5.92 -8.22
C ILE A 64 -4.49 5.51 -9.02
N ASP A 65 -4.47 5.86 -10.31
CA ASP A 65 -5.45 5.41 -11.26
C ASP A 65 -5.26 3.90 -11.55
N SER A 66 -6.17 3.08 -11.02
CA SER A 66 -6.16 1.63 -11.20
C SER A 66 -6.36 1.20 -12.66
N ASN A 67 -6.94 2.06 -13.52
CA ASN A 67 -7.08 1.78 -14.95
C ASN A 67 -5.74 1.64 -15.68
N VAL A 68 -4.65 2.16 -15.09
CA VAL A 68 -3.30 2.06 -15.66
C VAL A 68 -2.73 0.64 -15.48
N TYR A 69 -3.16 -0.08 -14.44
CA TYR A 69 -2.57 -1.33 -14.01
C TYR A 69 -3.53 -2.52 -14.14
N LEU A 70 -4.83 -2.27 -14.26
CA LEU A 70 -5.88 -3.28 -14.35
C LEU A 70 -6.75 -3.05 -15.59
N ASN A 71 -7.05 -4.14 -16.30
CA ASN A 71 -7.80 -4.08 -17.56
C ASN A 71 -9.30 -4.37 -17.41
N GLN A 72 -9.70 -5.09 -16.35
CA GLN A 72 -11.11 -5.43 -16.13
C GLN A 72 -11.76 -4.49 -15.11
N ARG A 73 -12.93 -3.95 -15.45
CA ARG A 73 -13.71 -3.06 -14.56
C ARG A 73 -14.01 -3.70 -13.20
N ARG A 74 -14.22 -5.01 -13.19
CA ARG A 74 -14.44 -5.78 -11.95
C ARG A 74 -13.24 -5.65 -11.03
N ASP A 75 -12.04 -5.89 -11.55
CA ASP A 75 -10.80 -5.92 -10.75
C ASP A 75 -10.46 -4.52 -10.24
N MET A 76 -10.69 -3.48 -11.05
CA MET A 76 -10.56 -2.08 -10.59
C MET A 76 -11.50 -1.77 -9.42
N ASN A 77 -12.76 -2.19 -9.50
CA ASN A 77 -13.72 -1.97 -8.42
C ASN A 77 -13.29 -2.71 -7.13
N VAL A 78 -12.84 -3.96 -7.27
CA VAL A 78 -12.36 -4.75 -6.13
C VAL A 78 -11.11 -4.11 -5.53
N ALA A 79 -10.14 -3.69 -6.34
CA ALA A 79 -8.94 -2.99 -5.89
C ALA A 79 -9.29 -1.70 -5.12
N ASN A 80 -10.20 -0.87 -5.65
CA ASN A 80 -10.64 0.35 -4.98
C ASN A 80 -11.31 0.06 -3.62
N ILE A 81 -12.13 -1.00 -3.54
CA ILE A 81 -12.74 -1.45 -2.27
C ILE A 81 -11.67 -1.91 -1.29
N ILE A 82 -10.69 -2.68 -1.74
CA ILE A 82 -9.60 -3.17 -0.90
C ILE A 82 -8.81 -2.00 -0.33
N VAL A 83 -8.40 -1.04 -1.16
CA VAL A 83 -7.65 0.16 -0.73
C VAL A 83 -8.46 1.00 0.27
N SER A 84 -9.77 1.17 0.05
CA SER A 84 -10.66 1.86 1.01
C SER A 84 -10.70 1.14 2.36
N ARG A 85 -10.91 -0.18 2.36
CA ARG A 85 -10.94 -1.00 3.57
C ARG A 85 -9.60 -1.01 4.30
N THR A 86 -8.49 -0.97 3.58
CA THR A 86 -7.16 -0.82 4.17
C THR A 86 -7.05 0.49 4.93
N SER A 87 -7.58 1.60 4.38
CA SER A 87 -7.63 2.88 5.10
C SER A 87 -8.41 2.79 6.40
N GLU A 88 -9.58 2.16 6.38
CA GLU A 88 -10.42 1.96 7.57
C GLU A 88 -9.70 1.09 8.63
N ASN A 89 -9.03 0.03 8.20
CA ASN A 89 -8.25 -0.83 9.10
C ASN A 89 -7.04 -0.09 9.69
N ILE A 90 -6.37 0.79 8.94
CA ILE A 90 -5.28 1.63 9.45
C ILE A 90 -5.78 2.51 10.61
N ASP A 91 -6.90 3.20 10.42
CA ASP A 91 -7.49 4.05 11.47
C ASP A 91 -7.97 3.24 12.67
N LEU A 92 -8.52 2.04 12.43
CA LEU A 92 -8.95 1.12 13.50
C LEU A 92 -7.76 0.57 14.29
N MET A 93 -6.66 0.22 13.63
CA MET A 93 -5.42 -0.22 14.26
C MET A 93 -4.82 0.90 15.11
N GLU A 94 -4.77 2.12 14.58
CA GLU A 94 -4.31 3.31 15.31
C GLU A 94 -5.13 3.52 16.61
N LYS A 95 -6.46 3.33 16.53
CA LYS A 95 -7.34 3.39 17.69
C LYS A 95 -6.98 2.33 18.75
N PHE A 96 -6.79 1.07 18.36
CA PHE A 96 -6.45 0.01 19.32
C PHE A 96 -5.09 0.20 19.95
N ILE A 97 -4.09 0.67 19.19
CA ILE A 97 -2.78 1.02 19.72
C ILE A 97 -2.88 2.13 20.76
N LYS A 98 -3.66 3.20 20.49
CA LYS A 98 -3.89 4.30 21.46
C LYS A 98 -4.58 3.83 22.74
N GLN A 99 -5.34 2.72 22.67
CA GLN A 99 -5.99 2.09 23.80
C GLN A 99 -5.12 1.03 24.50
N ASN A 100 -3.86 0.84 24.07
CA ASN A 100 -2.98 -0.25 24.50
C ASN A 100 -3.56 -1.67 24.31
N ASP A 101 -4.54 -1.83 23.40
CA ASP A 101 -5.12 -3.14 23.07
C ASP A 101 -4.31 -3.81 21.95
N MET A 102 -3.13 -4.33 22.32
CA MET A 102 -2.16 -4.88 21.36
C MET A 102 -2.65 -6.15 20.66
N LEU A 103 -3.53 -6.93 21.30
CA LEU A 103 -4.12 -8.12 20.68
C LEU A 103 -5.08 -7.72 19.55
N LYS A 104 -5.97 -6.76 19.77
CA LYS A 104 -6.84 -6.26 18.71
C LYS A 104 -6.07 -5.50 17.64
N SER A 105 -5.02 -4.77 18.02
CA SER A 105 -4.12 -4.15 17.04
C SER A 105 -3.48 -5.19 16.12
N ALA A 106 -2.97 -6.31 16.66
CA ALA A 106 -2.40 -7.40 15.89
C ALA A 106 -3.44 -8.10 14.99
N ASP A 107 -4.67 -8.29 15.48
CA ASP A 107 -5.78 -8.80 14.66
C ASP A 107 -6.06 -7.90 13.45
N VAL A 108 -6.12 -6.57 13.66
CA VAL A 108 -6.32 -5.62 12.56
C VAL A 108 -5.14 -5.58 11.60
N TYR A 109 -3.90 -5.70 12.08
CA TYR A 109 -2.73 -5.91 11.23
C TYR A 109 -2.91 -7.13 10.30
N GLY A 110 -3.41 -8.26 10.82
CA GLY A 110 -3.73 -9.44 10.02
C GLY A 110 -4.80 -9.18 8.95
N ARG A 111 -5.79 -8.32 9.23
CA ARG A 111 -6.81 -7.90 8.25
C ARG A 111 -6.20 -7.04 7.15
N ILE A 112 -5.27 -6.14 7.48
CA ILE A 112 -4.51 -5.35 6.49
C ILE A 112 -3.69 -6.27 5.60
N LEU A 113 -2.93 -7.21 6.17
CA LEU A 113 -2.17 -8.19 5.41
C LEU A 113 -3.07 -9.00 4.47
N THR A 114 -4.22 -9.47 4.96
CA THR A 114 -5.21 -10.20 4.15
C THR A 114 -5.72 -9.34 2.99
N ALA A 115 -5.95 -8.05 3.21
CA ALA A 115 -6.35 -7.10 2.17
C ALA A 115 -5.28 -6.96 1.09
N CYS A 116 -4.00 -6.80 1.48
CA CYS A 116 -2.88 -6.75 0.54
C CYS A 116 -2.82 -8.02 -0.34
N VAL A 117 -2.86 -9.20 0.26
CA VAL A 117 -2.84 -10.47 -0.47
C VAL A 117 -4.07 -10.64 -1.36
N SER A 118 -5.23 -10.17 -0.92
CA SER A 118 -6.46 -10.21 -1.72
C SER A 118 -6.36 -9.34 -2.99
N CYS A 119 -5.69 -8.19 -2.91
CA CYS A 119 -5.44 -7.37 -4.10
C CYS A 119 -4.50 -8.08 -5.06
N HIS A 120 -3.46 -8.73 -4.53
CA HIS A 120 -2.54 -9.52 -5.33
C HIS A 120 -3.19 -10.76 -5.92
N ALA A 121 -4.29 -11.29 -5.39
CA ALA A 121 -4.97 -12.45 -5.98
C ALA A 121 -5.77 -12.11 -7.26
N ILE A 122 -6.12 -10.84 -7.47
CA ILE A 122 -6.91 -10.37 -8.61
C ILE A 122 -6.09 -9.62 -9.67
N SER A 123 -4.82 -9.32 -9.37
CA SER A 123 -3.93 -8.53 -10.24
C SER A 123 -2.91 -9.39 -11.00
N TRP A 124 -3.16 -10.70 -11.17
CA TRP A 124 -2.35 -11.63 -11.98
C TRP A 124 -2.95 -11.80 -13.37
#